data_AF-W2WIW4-F1
#
_entry.id   AF-W2WIW4-F1
#
_cell.length_a   1.000
_cell.length_b   1.000
_cell.length_c   1.000
_cell.angle_alpha   90.00
_cell.angle_beta   90.00
_cell.angle_gamma   90.00
#
_symmetry.space_group_name_H-M   'P 1'
#
loop_
_entity.id
_entity.type
_entity.pdbx_description
1 polymer ?
#
loop_
_entity_poly.entity_id
_entity_poly.type
_entity_poly.pdbx_seq_one_letter_code
_entity_poly.pdbx_strand_id
1 'polypeptide(L)'
;MGSKKHSRRHVRGIPGRAPAARERRLIQYKERELRAAILHLRALERHGDVATVEERDQCFHEVRRLAITPKGLVSEEFRREAWPFLLGVDRLTQNGLSTTGNSSAETHRDAAQVEKDVERSLWHYDVLQRIKESDRRSKRRALTQIILGVLNANDELFYFQGYHDIVSVFLLTLGNSKNTMQAVQNVSETYQREPMRSGFEQVMETTRLLFPLLDAADELLFQHLHASGVEPFFALPWMITWFAHQLKRFEDVARLYDVFLVTHPLFSLYVSAGVVLEAREKILRCERDFGTMHGMLSSLPLSMDIEKVIARALVLFHQLPPEQLRKLSDLDAGSVYVTR
;
A
#
# COMPACT_ATOMS: atom_id res chain seq x y z
N MET A 1 6.88 62.48 37.61
CA MET A 1 7.64 61.43 36.90
C MET A 1 7.34 60.08 37.55
N GLY A 2 6.84 59.10 36.80
CA GLY A 2 6.55 57.77 37.36
C GLY A 2 5.80 56.86 36.38
N SER A 3 6.46 56.47 35.29
CA SER A 3 5.90 55.56 34.28
C SER A 3 5.98 54.10 34.76
N LYS A 4 4.84 53.47 35.06
CA LYS A 4 4.74 52.02 35.29
C LYS A 4 4.69 51.29 33.93
N LYS A 5 5.77 50.57 33.59
CA LYS A 5 5.79 49.62 32.45
C LYS A 5 5.02 48.35 32.82
N HIS A 6 3.92 48.09 32.12
CA HIS A 6 3.24 46.79 32.13
C HIS A 6 4.07 45.76 31.35
N SER A 7 4.57 44.75 32.06
CA SER A 7 5.20 43.56 31.48
C SER A 7 4.12 42.67 30.84
N ARG A 8 4.15 42.53 29.51
CA ARG A 8 3.34 41.55 28.76
C ARG A 8 3.92 40.15 28.99
N ARG A 9 3.26 39.34 29.81
CA ARG A 9 3.52 37.89 29.93
C ARG A 9 3.26 37.22 28.56
N HIS A 10 4.32 36.78 27.89
CA HIS A 10 4.21 35.88 26.74
C HIS A 10 3.74 34.51 27.23
N VAL A 11 2.50 34.15 26.91
CA VAL A 11 1.97 32.79 27.09
C VAL A 11 2.64 31.92 26.02
N ARG A 12 3.62 31.10 26.41
CA ARG A 12 4.18 30.05 25.54
C ARG A 12 3.04 29.07 25.22
N GLY A 13 2.74 28.91 23.93
CA GLY A 13 1.73 27.96 23.46
C GLY A 13 2.06 26.53 23.86
N ILE A 14 1.03 25.70 24.08
CA ILE A 14 1.17 24.29 24.46
C ILE A 14 1.95 23.54 23.35
N PRO A 15 3.08 22.88 23.66
CA PRO A 15 3.84 22.07 22.70
C PRO A 15 2.92 21.05 22.01
N GLY A 16 2.99 20.95 20.67
CA GLY A 16 2.15 20.03 19.89
C GLY A 16 0.82 20.59 19.35
N ARG A 17 0.30 21.69 19.90
CA ARG A 17 -0.97 22.30 19.42
C ARG A 17 -0.83 22.93 18.02
N ALA A 18 0.30 23.55 17.73
CA ALA A 18 0.57 24.19 16.43
C ALA A 18 0.79 23.17 15.29
N PRO A 19 1.59 22.09 15.47
CA PRO A 19 1.67 20.99 14.50
C PRO A 19 0.32 20.36 14.17
N ALA A 20 -0.48 20.01 15.20
CA ALA A 20 -1.80 19.43 14.99
C ALA A 20 -2.78 20.39 14.29
N ALA A 21 -2.67 21.70 14.54
CA ALA A 21 -3.47 22.70 13.83
C ALA A 21 -3.06 22.85 12.35
N ARG A 22 -1.76 22.79 12.05
CA ARG A 22 -1.25 22.80 10.68
C ARG A 22 -1.71 21.57 9.91
N GLU A 23 -1.64 20.40 10.53
CA GLU A 23 -2.12 19.15 9.96
C GLU A 23 -3.62 19.19 9.65
N ARG A 24 -4.45 19.66 10.60
CA ARG A 24 -5.89 19.86 10.35
C ARG A 24 -6.18 20.79 9.18
N ARG A 25 -5.42 21.88 9.04
CA ARG A 25 -5.57 22.81 7.90
C ARG A 25 -5.19 22.16 6.58
N LEU A 26 -4.12 21.37 6.58
CA LEU A 26 -3.70 20.61 5.40
C LEU A 26 -4.79 19.63 4.97
N ILE A 27 -5.35 18.87 5.92
CA ILE A 27 -6.46 17.94 5.67
C ILE A 27 -7.67 18.70 5.11
N GLN A 28 -8.11 19.80 5.75
CA GLN A 28 -9.25 20.58 5.28
C GLN A 28 -9.07 21.16 3.87
N TYR A 29 -7.86 21.62 3.54
CA TYR A 29 -7.54 22.07 2.19
C TYR A 29 -7.62 20.92 1.20
N LYS A 30 -7.03 19.77 1.56
CA LYS A 30 -7.04 18.55 0.76
C LYS A 30 -8.44 18.02 0.48
N GLU A 31 -9.32 18.03 1.46
CA GLU A 31 -10.73 17.64 1.27
C GLU A 31 -11.45 18.54 0.26
N ARG A 32 -11.12 19.83 0.18
CA ARG A 32 -11.73 20.74 -0.79
C ARG A 32 -11.29 20.39 -2.21
N GLU A 33 -9.99 20.13 -2.42
CA GLU A 33 -9.48 19.66 -3.71
C GLU A 33 -10.13 18.32 -4.10
N LEU A 34 -10.21 17.36 -3.17
CA LEU A 34 -10.83 16.05 -3.41
C LEU A 34 -12.31 16.15 -3.76
N ARG A 35 -13.09 17.00 -3.06
CA ARG A 35 -14.49 17.25 -3.40
C ARG A 35 -14.64 17.79 -4.82
N ALA A 36 -13.78 18.73 -5.23
CA ALA A 36 -13.80 19.27 -6.59
C ALA A 36 -13.47 18.19 -7.63
N ALA A 37 -12.42 17.40 -7.40
CA ALA A 37 -12.03 16.31 -8.29
C ALA A 37 -13.12 15.24 -8.43
N ILE A 38 -13.79 14.86 -7.34
CA ILE A 38 -14.87 13.85 -7.37
C ILE A 38 -16.13 14.39 -8.03
N LEU A 39 -16.45 15.68 -7.87
CA LEU A 39 -17.55 16.30 -8.61
C LEU A 39 -17.28 16.27 -10.12
N HIS A 40 -16.03 16.54 -10.52
CA HIS A 40 -15.60 16.44 -11.92
C HIS A 40 -15.71 14.98 -12.43
N LEU A 41 -15.17 14.01 -11.68
CA LEU A 41 -15.29 12.59 -12.00
C LEU A 41 -16.75 12.16 -12.22
N ARG A 42 -17.65 12.50 -11.28
CA ARG A 42 -19.08 12.19 -11.40
C ARG A 42 -19.75 12.87 -12.60
N ALA A 43 -19.25 14.03 -13.03
CA ALA A 43 -19.74 14.67 -14.25
C ALA A 43 -19.32 13.89 -15.49
N LEU A 44 -18.05 13.46 -15.58
CA LEU A 44 -17.56 12.64 -16.68
C LEU A 44 -18.30 11.31 -16.81
N GLU A 45 -18.65 10.66 -15.68
CA GLU A 45 -19.42 9.41 -15.68
C GLU A 45 -20.85 9.60 -16.22
N ARG A 46 -21.51 10.74 -15.93
CA ARG A 46 -22.86 11.04 -16.44
C ARG A 46 -22.87 11.34 -17.95
N HIS A 47 -21.77 11.84 -18.48
CA HIS A 47 -21.63 12.22 -19.88
C HIS A 47 -20.85 11.17 -20.69
N GLY A 48 -21.02 9.87 -20.36
CA GLY A 48 -20.19 8.73 -20.78
C GLY A 48 -19.68 8.68 -22.23
N ASP A 49 -20.44 9.17 -23.20
CA ASP A 49 -20.08 9.22 -24.64
C ASP A 49 -19.62 10.59 -25.16
N VAL A 50 -19.68 11.64 -24.33
CA VAL A 50 -19.38 13.04 -24.71
C VAL A 50 -18.08 13.54 -24.08
N ALA A 51 -17.68 12.98 -22.93
CA ALA A 51 -16.41 13.33 -22.30
C ALA A 51 -15.24 12.89 -23.20
N THR A 52 -14.37 13.84 -23.52
CA THR A 52 -13.16 13.59 -24.31
C THR A 52 -12.17 12.71 -23.55
N VAL A 53 -11.30 12.01 -24.26
CA VAL A 53 -10.22 11.21 -23.64
C VAL A 53 -9.32 12.12 -22.80
N GLU A 54 -9.06 13.32 -23.30
CA GLU A 54 -8.26 14.35 -22.65
C GLU A 54 -8.84 14.80 -21.30
N GLU A 55 -10.16 14.97 -21.19
CA GLU A 55 -10.82 15.32 -19.92
C GLU A 55 -10.69 14.21 -18.88
N ARG A 56 -10.85 12.94 -19.31
CA ARG A 56 -10.65 11.78 -18.43
C ARG A 56 -9.21 11.66 -17.96
N ASP A 57 -8.25 11.85 -18.85
CA ASP A 57 -6.82 11.83 -18.52
C ASP A 57 -6.45 12.94 -17.55
N GLN A 58 -6.96 14.16 -17.76
CA GLN A 58 -6.75 15.28 -16.84
C GLN A 58 -7.31 14.98 -15.45
N CYS A 59 -8.54 14.45 -15.37
CA CYS A 59 -9.14 14.04 -14.11
C CYS A 59 -8.33 12.93 -13.43
N PHE A 60 -7.86 11.94 -14.19
CA PHE A 60 -6.99 10.87 -13.69
C PHE A 60 -5.71 11.44 -13.09
N HIS A 61 -5.01 12.32 -13.82
CA HIS A 61 -3.78 12.95 -13.34
C HIS A 61 -3.99 13.76 -12.06
N GLU A 62 -5.11 14.48 -11.93
CA GLU A 62 -5.42 15.25 -10.73
C GLU A 62 -5.72 14.34 -9.53
N VAL A 63 -6.57 13.32 -9.69
CA VAL A 63 -6.86 12.36 -8.61
C VAL A 63 -5.58 11.62 -8.20
N ARG A 64 -4.74 11.22 -9.17
CA ARG A 64 -3.43 10.62 -8.93
C ARG A 64 -2.50 11.54 -8.15
N ARG A 65 -2.39 12.82 -8.54
CA ARG A 65 -1.61 13.83 -7.80
C ARG A 65 -2.10 13.94 -6.36
N LEU A 66 -3.41 13.94 -6.16
CA LEU A 66 -4.00 14.02 -4.83
C LEU A 66 -3.71 12.77 -3.98
N ALA A 67 -3.69 11.59 -4.57
CA ALA A 67 -3.36 10.35 -3.88
C ALA A 67 -1.88 10.27 -3.44
N ILE A 68 -0.96 10.81 -4.25
CA ILE A 68 0.48 10.82 -3.96
C ILE A 68 0.84 11.83 -2.87
N THR A 69 0.33 13.06 -2.98
CA THR A 69 0.70 14.17 -2.08
C THR A 69 0.27 13.93 -0.62
N PRO A 70 0.88 14.63 0.36
CA PRO A 70 0.70 14.30 1.77
C PRO A 70 -0.76 14.19 2.21
N LYS A 71 -1.03 13.24 3.10
CA LYS A 71 -2.37 12.83 3.58
C LYS A 71 -3.26 12.10 2.56
N GLY A 72 -2.82 11.98 1.31
CA GLY A 72 -3.48 11.16 0.30
C GLY A 72 -4.95 11.52 0.11
N LEU A 73 -5.81 10.51 0.05
CA LEU A 73 -7.23 10.69 -0.22
C LEU A 73 -8.06 10.97 1.04
N VAL A 74 -7.42 11.11 2.21
CA VAL A 74 -7.98 11.60 3.49
C VAL A 74 -9.04 10.70 4.14
N SER A 75 -10.04 10.21 3.43
CA SER A 75 -11.17 9.48 4.01
C SER A 75 -11.66 8.34 3.13
N GLU A 76 -12.37 7.38 3.74
CA GLU A 76 -13.00 6.27 3.03
C GLU A 76 -14.07 6.75 2.05
N GLU A 77 -14.75 7.86 2.34
CA GLU A 77 -15.75 8.47 1.43
C GLU A 77 -15.10 8.83 0.09
N PHE A 78 -13.94 9.49 0.11
CA PHE A 78 -13.24 9.85 -1.12
C PHE A 78 -12.63 8.63 -1.81
N ARG A 79 -12.09 7.68 -1.06
CA ARG A 79 -11.52 6.43 -1.61
C ARG A 79 -12.56 5.56 -2.31
N ARG A 80 -13.81 5.53 -1.83
CA ARG A 80 -14.93 4.81 -2.47
C ARG A 80 -15.20 5.24 -3.91
N GLU A 81 -14.91 6.49 -4.24
CA GLU A 81 -15.06 7.03 -5.59
C GLU A 81 -13.72 6.96 -6.35
N ALA A 82 -12.63 7.34 -5.69
CA ALA A 82 -11.34 7.50 -6.34
C ALA A 82 -10.64 6.16 -6.66
N TRP A 83 -10.63 5.17 -5.76
CA TRP A 83 -9.91 3.92 -6.00
C TRP A 83 -10.46 3.13 -7.21
N PRO A 84 -11.78 2.93 -7.36
CA PRO A 84 -12.31 2.27 -8.56
C PRO A 84 -11.92 3.00 -9.84
N PHE A 85 -12.01 4.34 -9.84
CA PHE A 85 -11.61 5.16 -10.98
C PHE A 85 -10.12 5.03 -11.32
N LEU A 86 -9.25 5.12 -10.31
CA LEU A 86 -7.79 4.97 -10.49
C LEU A 86 -7.39 3.58 -10.97
N LEU A 87 -8.18 2.55 -10.65
CA LEU A 87 -7.98 1.18 -11.08
C LEU A 87 -8.62 0.87 -12.44
N GLY A 88 -9.25 1.85 -13.10
CA GLY A 88 -9.93 1.63 -14.37
C GLY A 88 -11.16 0.71 -14.25
N VAL A 89 -11.81 0.70 -13.07
CA VAL A 89 -13.09 0.00 -12.91
C VAL A 89 -14.15 0.76 -13.67
N ASP A 90 -14.54 0.22 -14.82
CA ASP A 90 -15.59 0.80 -15.63
C ASP A 90 -16.97 0.49 -15.03
N ARG A 91 -17.73 1.54 -14.74
CA ARG A 91 -19.10 1.45 -14.22
C ARG A 91 -20.12 1.16 -15.34
N LEU A 92 -19.76 1.39 -16.61
CA LEU A 92 -20.66 1.27 -17.77
C LEU A 92 -20.69 -0.15 -18.36
N THR A 93 -19.57 -0.88 -18.35
CA THR A 93 -19.50 -2.31 -18.74
C THR A 93 -20.26 -3.25 -17.78
N GLN A 94 -20.82 -2.74 -16.69
CA GLN A 94 -21.56 -3.52 -15.68
C GLN A 94 -22.89 -4.10 -16.16
N ASN A 95 -23.38 -3.73 -17.34
CA ASN A 95 -24.56 -4.34 -17.96
C ASN A 95 -24.24 -5.57 -18.84
N GLY A 96 -22.96 -5.86 -19.12
CA GLY A 96 -22.55 -6.89 -20.10
C GLY A 96 -21.80 -8.10 -19.53
N LEU A 97 -21.26 -8.03 -18.31
CA LEU A 97 -20.59 -9.16 -17.67
C LEU A 97 -21.63 -10.08 -17.02
N SER A 98 -22.35 -10.83 -17.85
CA SER A 98 -22.91 -12.10 -17.43
C SER A 98 -21.75 -12.95 -16.95
N THR A 99 -21.76 -13.34 -15.68
CA THR A 99 -20.91 -14.40 -15.14
C THR A 99 -21.23 -15.70 -15.88
N THR A 100 -20.68 -15.90 -17.06
CA THR A 100 -20.55 -17.21 -17.70
C THR A 100 -19.32 -17.88 -17.11
N GLY A 101 -19.31 -18.02 -15.78
CA GLY A 101 -18.52 -19.04 -15.13
C GLY A 101 -19.31 -20.32 -15.29
N ASN A 102 -18.79 -21.27 -16.05
CA ASN A 102 -19.30 -22.64 -16.02
C ASN A 102 -19.43 -23.05 -14.56
N SER A 103 -20.67 -23.26 -14.11
CA SER A 103 -20.96 -23.86 -12.83
C SER A 103 -20.62 -25.36 -12.91
N SER A 104 -19.34 -25.70 -13.09
CA SER A 104 -18.84 -26.96 -12.58
C SER A 104 -18.81 -26.80 -11.06
N ALA A 105 -19.61 -27.58 -10.35
CA ALA A 105 -19.73 -27.60 -8.89
C ALA A 105 -18.45 -28.14 -8.20
N GLU A 106 -17.28 -27.94 -8.80
CA GLU A 106 -16.00 -28.32 -8.24
C GLU A 106 -15.45 -27.16 -7.41
N THR A 107 -15.09 -27.49 -6.17
CA THR A 107 -14.47 -26.55 -5.24
C THR A 107 -13.14 -26.06 -5.81
N HIS A 108 -12.93 -24.74 -5.85
CA HIS A 108 -11.66 -24.15 -6.31
C HIS A 108 -10.46 -24.74 -5.55
N ARG A 109 -9.34 -24.99 -6.25
CA ARG A 109 -8.14 -25.63 -5.68
C ARG A 109 -7.65 -25.02 -4.37
N ASP A 110 -7.77 -23.69 -4.24
CA ASP A 110 -7.28 -22.94 -3.09
C ASP A 110 -8.35 -22.70 -2.00
N ALA A 111 -9.59 -23.17 -2.17
CA ALA A 111 -10.70 -22.80 -1.30
C ALA A 111 -10.49 -23.15 0.18
N ALA A 112 -9.89 -24.32 0.46
CA ALA A 112 -9.60 -24.75 1.81
C ALA A 112 -8.55 -23.85 2.51
N GLN A 113 -7.57 -23.35 1.76
CA GLN A 113 -6.58 -22.41 2.30
C GLN A 113 -7.21 -21.04 2.55
N VAL A 114 -8.04 -20.55 1.61
CA VAL A 114 -8.79 -19.30 1.75
C VAL A 114 -9.67 -19.34 3.00
N GLU A 115 -10.40 -20.43 3.23
CA GLU A 115 -11.26 -20.59 4.40
C GLU A 115 -10.49 -20.44 5.72
N LYS A 116 -9.38 -21.19 5.87
CA LYS A 116 -8.53 -21.13 7.06
C LYS A 116 -7.95 -19.75 7.31
N ASP A 117 -7.57 -19.05 6.26
CA ASP A 117 -6.98 -17.71 6.33
C ASP A 117 -8.03 -16.66 6.69
N VAL A 118 -9.21 -16.71 6.07
CA VAL A 118 -10.32 -15.81 6.35
C VAL A 118 -10.83 -16.02 7.78
N GLU A 119 -10.91 -17.25 8.29
CA GLU A 119 -11.34 -17.55 9.66
C GLU A 119 -10.46 -16.88 10.73
N ARG A 120 -9.17 -16.70 10.47
CA ARG A 120 -8.23 -16.01 11.38
C ARG A 120 -8.02 -14.52 11.07
N SER A 121 -8.71 -13.98 10.07
CA SER A 121 -8.55 -12.59 9.60
C SER A 121 -9.43 -11.57 10.33
N LEU A 122 -9.28 -10.29 9.96
CA LEU A 122 -10.09 -9.14 10.39
C LEU A 122 -9.98 -8.76 11.87
N TRP A 123 -8.95 -9.23 12.59
CA TRP A 123 -8.81 -8.95 14.03
C TRP A 123 -7.90 -7.77 14.36
N HIS A 124 -6.90 -7.45 13.53
CA HIS A 124 -5.80 -6.58 13.94
C HIS A 124 -6.06 -5.09 13.75
N TYR A 125 -6.95 -4.70 12.82
CA TYR A 125 -7.26 -3.30 12.60
C TYR A 125 -8.02 -2.66 13.77
N ASP A 126 -7.66 -1.43 14.11
CA ASP A 126 -8.30 -0.60 15.12
C ASP A 126 -9.82 -0.45 14.89
N VAL A 127 -10.24 -0.22 13.65
CA VAL A 127 -11.65 -0.11 13.26
C VAL A 127 -12.46 -1.41 13.43
N LEU A 128 -11.79 -2.55 13.68
CA LEU A 128 -12.40 -3.88 13.85
C LEU A 128 -12.35 -4.42 15.28
N GLN A 129 -11.73 -3.71 16.23
CA GLN A 129 -11.60 -4.20 17.62
C GLN A 129 -12.95 -4.29 18.36
N ARG A 130 -13.96 -3.53 17.92
CA ARG A 130 -15.25 -3.38 18.64
C ARG A 130 -16.49 -3.73 17.82
N ILE A 131 -16.30 -4.39 16.68
CA ILE A 131 -17.44 -4.82 15.85
C ILE A 131 -18.10 -6.06 16.43
N LYS A 132 -19.39 -6.25 16.14
CA LYS A 132 -20.11 -7.46 16.55
C LYS A 132 -19.59 -8.68 15.79
N GLU A 133 -19.65 -9.85 16.42
CA GLU A 133 -19.25 -11.10 15.77
C GLU A 133 -20.13 -11.45 14.56
N SER A 134 -21.39 -11.01 14.53
CA SER A 134 -22.26 -11.10 13.33
C SER A 134 -21.70 -10.30 12.15
N ASP A 135 -21.19 -9.11 12.42
CA ASP A 135 -20.66 -8.19 11.40
C ASP A 135 -19.32 -8.72 10.89
N ARG A 136 -18.49 -9.25 11.79
CA ARG A 136 -17.24 -9.93 11.45
C ARG A 136 -17.48 -11.13 10.55
N ARG A 137 -18.42 -12.02 10.92
CA ARG A 137 -18.81 -13.17 10.10
C ARG A 137 -19.34 -12.75 8.73
N SER A 138 -20.14 -11.67 8.67
CA SER A 138 -20.65 -11.13 7.40
C SER A 138 -19.53 -10.61 6.51
N LYS A 139 -18.55 -9.88 7.08
CA LYS A 139 -17.36 -9.43 6.35
C LYS A 139 -16.47 -10.59 5.89
N ARG A 140 -16.28 -11.62 6.71
CA ARG A 140 -15.53 -12.83 6.32
C ARG A 140 -16.19 -13.56 5.15
N ARG A 141 -17.52 -13.72 5.16
CA ARG A 141 -18.25 -14.28 4.01
C ARG A 141 -18.04 -13.46 2.74
N ALA A 142 -18.12 -12.14 2.83
CA ALA A 142 -17.83 -11.25 1.71
C ALA A 142 -16.37 -11.38 1.23
N LEU A 143 -15.42 -11.50 2.16
CA LEU A 143 -14.00 -11.68 1.85
C LEU A 143 -13.76 -12.99 1.08
N THR A 144 -14.34 -14.11 1.54
CA THR A 144 -14.29 -15.39 0.82
C THR A 144 -14.90 -15.28 -0.58
N GLN A 145 -16.07 -14.63 -0.70
CA GLN A 145 -16.73 -14.43 -1.99
C GLN A 145 -15.87 -13.64 -2.98
N ILE A 146 -15.23 -12.56 -2.53
CA ILE A 146 -14.37 -11.73 -3.39
C ILE A 146 -13.12 -12.50 -3.79
N ILE A 147 -12.43 -13.15 -2.84
CA ILE A 147 -11.20 -13.92 -3.13
C ILE A 147 -11.49 -15.05 -4.12
N LEU A 148 -12.49 -15.89 -3.85
CA LEU A 148 -12.83 -16.99 -4.75
C LEU A 148 -13.38 -16.49 -6.09
N GLY A 149 -14.10 -15.37 -6.11
CA GLY A 149 -14.57 -14.76 -7.36
C GLY A 149 -13.42 -14.28 -8.25
N VAL A 150 -12.35 -13.76 -7.67
CA VAL A 150 -11.13 -13.37 -8.40
C VAL A 150 -10.41 -14.60 -8.94
N LEU A 151 -10.19 -15.61 -8.10
CA LEU A 151 -9.47 -16.82 -8.48
C LEU A 151 -10.21 -17.63 -9.55
N ASN A 152 -11.54 -17.78 -9.43
CA ASN A 152 -12.37 -18.46 -10.44
C ASN A 152 -12.45 -17.68 -11.77
N ALA A 153 -12.19 -16.37 -11.77
CA ALA A 153 -12.19 -15.58 -12.99
C ALA A 153 -10.87 -15.72 -13.78
N ASN A 154 -9.81 -16.22 -13.14
CA ASN A 154 -8.48 -16.33 -13.72
C ASN A 154 -7.69 -17.49 -13.10
N ASP A 155 -7.72 -18.65 -13.78
CA ASP A 155 -7.07 -19.90 -13.32
C ASP A 155 -5.53 -19.81 -13.26
N GLU A 156 -4.93 -18.75 -13.81
CA GLU A 156 -3.49 -18.49 -13.70
C GLU A 156 -3.09 -17.81 -12.38
N LEU A 157 -4.06 -17.44 -11.54
CA LEU A 157 -3.85 -16.87 -10.21
C LEU A 157 -3.87 -17.96 -9.15
N PHE A 158 -2.81 -18.02 -8.35
CA PHE A 158 -2.67 -18.92 -7.21
C PHE A 158 -2.81 -18.11 -5.92
N TYR A 159 -3.60 -18.62 -4.98
CA TYR A 159 -3.71 -17.98 -3.67
C TYR A 159 -2.40 -18.09 -2.89
N PHE A 160 -1.97 -16.99 -2.27
CA PHE A 160 -0.90 -16.99 -1.28
C PHE A 160 -1.38 -16.56 0.10
N GLN A 161 -0.76 -17.09 1.15
CA GLN A 161 -1.07 -16.71 2.53
C GLN A 161 -0.70 -15.24 2.77
N GLY A 162 -1.72 -14.43 3.05
CA GLY A 162 -1.61 -12.96 3.19
C GLY A 162 -2.41 -12.20 2.13
N TYR A 163 -2.84 -12.84 1.04
CA TYR A 163 -3.68 -12.19 0.03
C TYR A 163 -5.01 -11.70 0.61
N HIS A 164 -5.59 -12.43 1.57
CA HIS A 164 -6.78 -12.01 2.28
C HIS A 164 -6.62 -10.67 3.03
N ASP A 165 -5.41 -10.33 3.49
CA ASP A 165 -5.15 -9.04 4.13
C ASP A 165 -5.27 -7.91 3.10
N ILE A 166 -4.78 -8.10 1.87
CA ILE A 166 -4.97 -7.13 0.78
C ILE A 166 -6.45 -6.94 0.46
N VAL A 167 -7.16 -8.04 0.23
CA VAL A 167 -8.59 -7.98 -0.13
C VAL A 167 -9.41 -7.38 0.99
N SER A 168 -9.01 -7.57 2.25
CA SER A 168 -9.68 -6.95 3.40
C SER A 168 -9.64 -5.42 3.33
N VAL A 169 -8.54 -4.82 2.85
CA VAL A 169 -8.43 -3.36 2.72
C VAL A 169 -9.44 -2.81 1.71
N PHE A 170 -9.61 -3.49 0.57
CA PHE A 170 -10.64 -3.15 -0.41
C PHE A 170 -12.05 -3.35 0.15
N LEU A 171 -12.31 -4.45 0.84
CA LEU A 171 -13.62 -4.71 1.44
C LEU A 171 -14.00 -3.65 2.50
N LEU A 172 -13.05 -3.24 3.34
CA LEU A 172 -13.29 -2.24 4.38
C LEU A 172 -13.48 -0.84 3.78
N THR A 173 -12.73 -0.52 2.72
CA THR A 173 -12.81 0.80 2.06
C THR A 173 -14.03 0.91 1.15
N LEU A 174 -14.22 -0.06 0.24
CA LEU A 174 -15.23 -0.01 -0.83
C LEU A 174 -16.54 -0.71 -0.44
N GLY A 175 -16.54 -1.56 0.59
CA GLY A 175 -17.70 -2.39 0.96
C GLY A 175 -17.80 -3.67 0.12
N ASN A 176 -18.87 -4.43 0.30
CA ASN A 176 -19.15 -5.63 -0.52
C ASN A 176 -19.96 -5.20 -1.76
N SER A 177 -19.27 -4.94 -2.87
CA SER A 177 -19.88 -4.46 -4.11
C SER A 177 -19.18 -5.06 -5.33
N LYS A 178 -19.83 -4.99 -6.50
CA LYS A 178 -19.21 -5.37 -7.78
C LYS A 178 -17.95 -4.56 -8.07
N ASN A 179 -17.95 -3.26 -7.74
CA ASN A 179 -16.78 -2.40 -7.88
C ASN A 179 -15.60 -2.91 -7.06
N THR A 180 -15.86 -3.44 -5.86
CA THR A 180 -14.83 -4.04 -5.01
C THR A 180 -14.24 -5.28 -5.67
N MET A 181 -15.09 -6.15 -6.23
CA MET A 181 -14.63 -7.36 -6.94
C MET A 181 -13.76 -7.00 -8.15
N GLN A 182 -14.20 -6.07 -8.99
CA GLN A 182 -13.42 -5.63 -10.15
C GLN A 182 -12.12 -4.93 -9.76
N ALA A 183 -12.16 -4.06 -8.74
CA ALA A 183 -10.95 -3.39 -8.23
C ALA A 183 -9.92 -4.42 -7.75
N VAL A 184 -10.36 -5.45 -7.03
CA VAL A 184 -9.47 -6.52 -6.57
C VAL A 184 -8.95 -7.35 -7.74
N GLN A 185 -9.79 -7.72 -8.73
CA GLN A 185 -9.35 -8.41 -9.95
C GLN A 185 -8.24 -7.63 -10.67
N ASN A 186 -8.47 -6.33 -10.93
CA ASN A 186 -7.48 -5.49 -11.59
C ASN A 186 -6.17 -5.44 -10.79
N VAL A 187 -6.24 -5.34 -9.46
CA VAL A 187 -5.05 -5.35 -8.59
C VAL A 187 -4.32 -6.70 -8.62
N SER A 188 -5.05 -7.81 -8.62
CA SER A 188 -4.49 -9.17 -8.73
C SER A 188 -3.76 -9.40 -10.05
N GLU A 189 -4.30 -8.86 -11.14
CA GLU A 189 -3.76 -9.08 -12.48
C GLU A 189 -2.63 -8.11 -12.86
N THR A 190 -2.49 -7.00 -12.14
CA THR A 190 -1.46 -5.99 -12.40
C THR A 190 -0.42 -5.94 -11.29
N TYR A 191 -0.82 -5.49 -10.09
CA TYR A 191 0.09 -5.20 -8.99
C TYR A 191 0.52 -6.44 -8.21
N GLN A 192 -0.38 -7.40 -8.03
CA GLN A 192 -0.16 -8.62 -7.25
C GLN A 192 0.00 -9.87 -8.13
N ARG A 193 0.25 -9.67 -9.43
CA ARG A 193 0.38 -10.77 -10.39
C ARG A 193 1.53 -11.70 -10.03
N GLU A 194 2.68 -11.14 -9.66
CA GLU A 194 3.89 -11.91 -9.34
C GLU A 194 3.73 -12.76 -8.06
N PRO A 195 3.25 -12.23 -6.91
CA PRO A 195 2.95 -13.07 -5.74
C PRO A 195 1.84 -14.12 -5.93
N MET A 196 0.98 -13.95 -6.95
CA MET A 196 -0.09 -14.89 -7.29
C MET A 196 0.28 -15.88 -8.40
N ARG A 197 1.57 -16.07 -8.70
CA ARG A 197 2.04 -17.17 -9.57
C ARG A 197 2.16 -18.46 -8.76
N SER A 198 2.36 -19.59 -9.44
CA SER A 198 2.52 -20.92 -8.80
C SER A 198 3.78 -21.07 -7.93
N GLY A 199 4.63 -20.05 -7.87
CA GLY A 199 5.89 -20.02 -7.13
C GLY A 199 6.26 -18.58 -6.74
N PHE A 200 7.26 -18.44 -5.87
CA PHE A 200 7.69 -17.17 -5.30
C PHE A 200 9.01 -16.65 -5.88
N GLU A 201 9.57 -17.31 -6.89
CA GLU A 201 10.90 -17.02 -7.44
C GLU A 201 11.02 -15.55 -7.87
N GLN A 202 10.07 -15.04 -8.67
CA GLN A 202 10.10 -13.63 -9.11
C GLN A 202 9.93 -12.64 -7.95
N VAL A 203 9.15 -13.01 -6.93
CA VAL A 203 8.96 -12.17 -5.73
C VAL A 203 10.24 -12.15 -4.89
N MET A 204 10.93 -13.28 -4.79
CA MET A 204 12.21 -13.40 -4.08
C MET A 204 13.29 -12.58 -4.80
N GLU A 205 13.39 -12.67 -6.13
CA GLU A 205 14.27 -11.82 -6.95
C GLU A 205 13.98 -10.34 -6.75
N THR A 206 12.70 -9.96 -6.80
CA THR A 206 12.26 -8.59 -6.55
C THR A 206 12.63 -8.12 -5.14
N THR A 207 12.51 -8.99 -4.13
CA THR A 207 12.87 -8.67 -2.74
C THR A 207 14.38 -8.50 -2.59
N ARG A 208 15.20 -9.24 -3.35
CA ARG A 208 16.66 -9.09 -3.34
C ARG A 208 17.13 -7.70 -3.79
N LEU A 209 16.37 -7.03 -4.65
CA LEU A 209 16.64 -5.64 -5.08
C LEU A 209 16.62 -4.63 -3.92
N LEU A 210 16.09 -4.99 -2.74
CA LEU A 210 16.09 -4.10 -1.59
C LEU A 210 17.51 -3.72 -1.15
N PHE A 211 18.45 -4.65 -1.20
CA PHE A 211 19.82 -4.40 -0.74
C PHE A 211 20.62 -3.50 -1.69
N PRO A 212 20.65 -3.73 -3.01
CA PRO A 212 21.23 -2.76 -3.95
C PRO A 212 20.60 -1.36 -3.85
N LEU A 213 19.29 -1.27 -3.60
CA LEU A 213 18.61 0.00 -3.39
C LEU A 213 19.08 0.69 -2.09
N LEU A 214 19.28 -0.08 -1.01
CA LEU A 214 19.80 0.45 0.25
C LEU A 214 21.27 0.85 0.15
N ASP A 215 22.09 0.08 -0.56
CA ASP A 215 23.50 0.38 -0.79
C ASP A 215 23.69 1.69 -1.55
N ALA A 216 22.95 1.85 -2.66
CA ALA A 216 22.94 3.08 -3.43
C ALA A 216 22.47 4.31 -2.63
N ALA A 217 21.63 4.12 -1.59
CA ALA A 217 21.10 5.19 -0.77
C ALA A 217 21.96 5.49 0.48
N ASP A 218 22.55 4.46 1.10
CA ASP A 218 23.32 4.54 2.35
C ASP A 218 24.21 3.29 2.51
N GLU A 219 25.37 3.33 1.87
CA GLU A 219 26.39 2.25 1.88
C GLU A 219 26.74 1.79 3.31
N LEU A 220 26.87 2.72 4.26
CA LEU A 220 27.21 2.38 5.66
C LEU A 220 26.11 1.54 6.31
N LEU A 221 24.85 1.91 6.09
CA LEU A 221 23.71 1.15 6.59
C LEU A 221 23.65 -0.23 5.94
N PHE A 222 23.85 -0.31 4.62
CA PHE A 222 23.90 -1.57 3.89
C PHE A 222 25.00 -2.49 4.41
N GLN A 223 26.24 -2.00 4.53
CA GLN A 223 27.37 -2.79 5.05
C GLN A 223 27.09 -3.33 6.45
N HIS A 224 26.42 -2.55 7.32
CA HIS A 224 26.05 -3.00 8.66
C HIS A 224 25.00 -4.11 8.65
N LEU A 225 24.01 -4.03 7.76
CA LEU A 225 23.02 -5.10 7.54
C LEU A 225 23.67 -6.35 6.96
N HIS A 226 24.51 -6.19 5.93
CA HIS A 226 25.21 -7.31 5.29
C HIS A 226 26.13 -8.03 6.29
N ALA A 227 26.84 -7.27 7.14
CA ALA A 227 27.72 -7.83 8.16
C ALA A 227 26.98 -8.63 9.26
N SER A 228 25.68 -8.41 9.46
CA SER A 228 24.89 -9.23 10.39
C SER A 228 24.38 -10.54 9.76
N GLY A 229 24.63 -10.77 8.47
CA GLY A 229 24.20 -11.97 7.74
C GLY A 229 22.70 -12.04 7.46
N VAL A 230 21.95 -10.94 7.62
CA VAL A 230 20.53 -10.91 7.26
C VAL A 230 20.38 -10.75 5.75
N GLU A 231 19.41 -11.46 5.20
CA GLU A 231 18.96 -11.31 3.81
C GLU A 231 17.74 -10.37 3.76
N PRO A 232 17.40 -9.76 2.61
CA PRO A 232 16.29 -8.81 2.51
C PRO A 232 14.90 -9.41 2.71
N PHE A 233 14.79 -10.72 2.93
CA PHE A 233 13.51 -11.44 3.05
C PHE A 233 12.69 -11.10 4.29
N PHE A 234 13.24 -10.37 5.27
CA PHE A 234 12.44 -9.78 6.34
C PHE A 234 11.35 -8.84 5.80
N ALA A 235 11.57 -8.24 4.62
CA ALA A 235 10.63 -7.32 3.98
C ALA A 235 9.60 -8.02 3.08
N LEU A 236 9.77 -9.33 2.80
CA LEU A 236 8.87 -10.08 1.94
C LEU A 236 7.41 -9.98 2.41
N PRO A 237 7.07 -10.17 3.70
CA PRO A 237 5.69 -10.04 4.16
C PRO A 237 5.12 -8.63 3.97
N TRP A 238 5.96 -7.60 3.99
CA TRP A 238 5.52 -6.22 3.81
C TRP A 238 5.15 -5.96 2.35
N MET A 239 5.97 -6.46 1.44
CA MET A 239 5.81 -6.25 0.00
C MET A 239 4.60 -7.02 -0.54
N ILE A 240 4.47 -8.31 -0.23
CA ILE A 240 3.39 -9.15 -0.76
C ILE A 240 2.03 -8.86 -0.14
N THR A 241 1.98 -8.20 1.03
CA THR A 241 0.71 -7.80 1.66
C THR A 241 0.48 -6.30 1.63
N TRP A 242 1.34 -5.53 0.96
CA TRP A 242 1.30 -4.06 0.96
C TRP A 242 1.17 -3.47 2.38
N PHE A 243 1.91 -4.04 3.33
CA PHE A 243 1.91 -3.68 4.76
C PHE A 243 0.57 -3.90 5.49
N ALA A 244 -0.45 -4.45 4.82
CA ALA A 244 -1.78 -4.68 5.38
C ALA A 244 -1.76 -5.65 6.58
N HIS A 245 -0.81 -6.59 6.57
CA HIS A 245 -0.66 -7.55 7.67
C HIS A 245 -0.01 -6.94 8.91
N GLN A 246 0.92 -6.00 8.74
CA GLN A 246 1.75 -5.49 9.84
C GLN A 246 1.08 -4.33 10.58
N LEU A 247 0.42 -3.43 9.87
CA LEU A 247 -0.11 -2.19 10.46
C LEU A 247 -1.47 -2.41 11.14
N LYS A 248 -1.63 -1.78 12.31
CA LYS A 248 -2.87 -1.88 13.11
C LYS A 248 -3.84 -0.73 12.87
N ARG A 249 -3.36 0.44 12.48
CA ARG A 249 -4.19 1.60 12.17
C ARG A 249 -4.66 1.50 10.73
N PHE A 250 -5.96 1.33 10.52
CA PHE A 250 -6.49 1.15 9.17
C PHE A 250 -6.24 2.36 8.27
N GLU A 251 -6.30 3.57 8.83
CA GLU A 251 -6.02 4.82 8.13
C GLU A 251 -4.61 4.85 7.52
N ASP A 252 -3.62 4.31 8.25
CA ASP A 252 -2.22 4.26 7.81
C ASP A 252 -2.05 3.27 6.63
N VAL A 253 -2.74 2.12 6.68
CA VAL A 253 -2.78 1.16 5.55
C VAL A 253 -3.46 1.77 4.34
N ALA A 254 -4.65 2.36 4.52
CA ALA A 254 -5.39 2.99 3.43
C ALA A 254 -4.58 4.13 2.78
N ARG A 255 -3.79 4.87 3.58
CA ARG A 255 -2.88 5.90 3.07
C ARG A 255 -1.76 5.35 2.18
N LEU A 256 -1.20 4.17 2.51
CA LEU A 256 -0.23 3.50 1.64
C LEU A 256 -0.88 3.05 0.33
N TYR A 257 -2.10 2.49 0.41
CA TYR A 257 -2.85 2.06 -0.77
C TYR A 257 -3.18 3.23 -1.70
N ASP A 258 -3.48 4.41 -1.16
CA ASP A 258 -3.66 5.63 -1.98
C ASP A 258 -2.47 5.83 -2.95
N VAL A 259 -1.23 5.54 -2.52
CA VAL A 259 -0.03 5.69 -3.37
C VAL A 259 0.25 4.44 -4.20
N PHE A 260 0.10 3.24 -3.64
CA PHE A 260 0.38 1.99 -4.35
C PHE A 260 -0.48 1.85 -5.61
N LEU A 261 -1.75 2.25 -5.55
CA LEU A 261 -2.70 2.14 -6.66
C LEU A 261 -2.42 3.12 -7.82
N VAL A 262 -1.48 4.05 -7.65
CA VAL A 262 -1.17 5.08 -8.66
C VAL A 262 0.32 5.18 -8.97
N THR A 263 1.12 4.25 -8.46
CA THR A 263 2.57 4.18 -8.69
C THR A 263 2.93 2.87 -9.35
N HIS A 264 4.22 2.69 -9.67
CA HIS A 264 4.70 1.46 -10.28
C HIS A 264 4.51 0.27 -9.31
N PRO A 265 4.22 -0.97 -9.77
CA PRO A 265 4.05 -2.14 -8.89
C PRO A 265 5.20 -2.40 -7.92
N LEU A 266 6.44 -2.10 -8.34
CA LEU A 266 7.63 -2.16 -7.49
C LEU A 266 7.71 -1.07 -6.41
N PHE A 267 6.77 -0.12 -6.33
CA PHE A 267 6.85 0.96 -5.35
C PHE A 267 6.79 0.45 -3.89
N SER A 268 6.20 -0.72 -3.64
CA SER A 268 6.25 -1.38 -2.33
C SER A 268 7.69 -1.69 -1.87
N LEU A 269 8.60 -2.00 -2.79
CA LEU A 269 10.03 -2.16 -2.52
C LEU A 269 10.66 -0.86 -2.00
N TYR A 270 10.33 0.27 -2.64
CA TYR A 270 10.84 1.59 -2.26
C TYR A 270 10.27 2.05 -0.91
N VAL A 271 9.02 1.71 -0.62
CA VAL A 271 8.43 1.90 0.71
C VAL A 271 9.18 1.07 1.75
N SER A 272 9.47 -0.20 1.48
CA SER A 272 10.30 -1.05 2.36
C SER A 272 11.69 -0.45 2.61
N ALA A 273 12.36 0.05 1.58
CA ALA A 273 13.64 0.77 1.73
C ALA A 273 13.47 2.03 2.59
N GLY A 274 12.40 2.81 2.37
CA GLY A 274 12.07 3.98 3.18
C GLY A 274 11.89 3.67 4.66
N VAL A 275 11.27 2.52 5.00
CA VAL A 275 11.14 2.04 6.39
C VAL A 275 12.51 1.77 7.01
N VAL A 276 13.37 1.04 6.30
CA VAL A 276 14.72 0.69 6.78
C VAL A 276 15.57 1.95 6.96
N LEU A 277 15.57 2.86 5.99
CA LEU A 277 16.36 4.09 6.04
C LEU A 277 15.87 5.04 7.14
N GLU A 278 14.58 5.11 7.45
CA GLU A 278 14.12 5.95 8.57
C GLU A 278 14.51 5.35 9.94
N ALA A 279 14.70 4.03 9.99
CA ALA A 279 15.23 3.34 11.16
C ALA A 279 16.77 3.30 11.22
N ARG A 280 17.47 3.99 10.33
CA ARG A 280 18.95 3.97 10.19
C ARG A 280 19.69 3.99 11.53
N GLU A 281 19.44 4.99 12.35
CA GLU A 281 20.13 5.17 13.64
C GLU A 281 19.88 4.01 14.61
N LYS A 282 18.69 3.40 14.55
CA LYS A 282 18.34 2.24 15.37
C LYS A 282 19.08 0.99 14.88
N ILE A 283 19.17 0.80 13.57
CA ILE A 283 19.84 -0.33 12.92
C ILE A 283 21.35 -0.27 13.17
N LEU A 284 21.99 0.89 12.98
CA LEU A 284 23.44 1.05 13.21
C LEU A 284 23.86 0.83 14.67
N ARG A 285 22.94 1.00 15.62
CA ARG A 285 23.14 0.68 17.04
C ARG A 285 22.81 -0.76 17.39
N CYS A 286 22.11 -1.48 16.52
CA CYS A 286 21.81 -2.89 16.71
C CYS A 286 23.09 -3.72 16.55
N GLU A 287 23.22 -4.76 17.37
CA GLU A 287 24.29 -5.73 17.23
C GLU A 287 24.23 -6.40 15.86
N ARG A 288 25.41 -6.69 15.29
CA ARG A 288 25.57 -7.32 13.98
C ARG A 288 25.41 -8.84 14.09
N ASP A 289 24.34 -9.27 14.72
CA ASP A 289 23.93 -10.67 14.85
C ASP A 289 22.64 -10.88 14.06
N PHE A 290 22.53 -12.00 13.36
CA PHE A 290 21.38 -12.35 12.54
C PHE A 290 20.07 -12.29 13.32
N GLY A 291 20.01 -12.89 14.52
CA GLY A 291 18.77 -13.06 15.28
C GLY A 291 18.19 -11.73 15.74
N THR A 292 19.01 -10.90 16.39
CA THR A 292 18.62 -9.58 16.89
C THR A 292 18.29 -8.63 15.75
N MET A 293 19.12 -8.63 14.69
CA MET A 293 18.87 -7.78 13.52
C MET A 293 17.57 -8.17 12.81
N HIS A 294 17.36 -9.46 12.53
CA HIS A 294 16.15 -9.94 11.86
C HIS A 294 14.89 -9.64 12.67
N GLY A 295 14.92 -9.88 13.99
CA GLY A 295 13.82 -9.55 14.89
C GLY A 295 13.50 -8.06 14.92
N MET A 296 14.54 -7.20 15.00
CA MET A 296 14.37 -5.75 14.94
C MET A 296 13.74 -5.31 13.62
N LEU A 297 14.32 -5.73 12.50
CA LEU A 297 13.90 -5.36 11.15
C LEU A 297 12.42 -5.71 10.93
N SER A 298 12.03 -6.95 11.25
CA SER A 298 10.67 -7.47 11.07
C SER A 298 9.59 -6.64 11.79
N SER A 299 9.97 -5.93 12.86
CA SER A 299 9.05 -5.10 13.67
C SER A 299 9.00 -3.63 13.25
N LEU A 300 9.91 -3.14 12.39
CA LEU A 300 10.03 -1.72 12.07
C LEU A 300 8.72 -1.06 11.58
N PRO A 301 7.91 -1.69 10.71
CA PRO A 301 6.70 -1.05 10.21
C PRO A 301 5.71 -0.64 11.31
N LEU A 302 5.71 -1.34 12.46
CA LEU A 302 4.78 -1.08 13.58
C LEU A 302 4.93 0.33 14.19
N SER A 303 6.06 0.99 13.95
CA SER A 303 6.39 2.29 14.55
C SER A 303 6.76 3.36 13.52
N MET A 304 6.52 3.09 12.23
CA MET A 304 6.96 3.98 11.17
C MET A 304 6.08 5.24 11.05
N ASP A 305 6.70 6.35 10.64
CA ASP A 305 5.98 7.55 10.22
C ASP A 305 5.62 7.42 8.72
N ILE A 306 4.34 7.15 8.45
CA ILE A 306 3.84 6.85 7.09
C ILE A 306 4.21 7.94 6.09
N GLU A 307 4.04 9.22 6.45
CA GLU A 307 4.27 10.32 5.50
C GLU A 307 5.76 10.50 5.21
N LYS A 308 6.63 10.32 6.20
CA LYS A 308 8.09 10.34 5.98
C LYS A 308 8.55 9.17 5.13
N VAL A 309 8.04 7.97 5.39
CA VAL A 309 8.38 6.77 4.63
C VAL A 309 7.94 6.93 3.17
N ILE A 310 6.70 7.37 2.91
CA ILE A 310 6.22 7.65 1.56
C ILE A 310 7.09 8.71 0.87
N ALA A 311 7.41 9.82 1.56
CA ALA A 311 8.24 10.87 0.99
C ALA A 311 9.63 10.36 0.62
N ARG A 312 10.27 9.56 1.49
CA ARG A 312 11.58 8.97 1.20
C ARG A 312 11.51 7.96 0.05
N ALA A 313 10.46 7.13 0.01
CA ALA A 313 10.24 6.18 -1.08
C ALA A 313 10.06 6.88 -2.43
N LEU A 314 9.33 8.01 -2.49
CA LEU A 314 9.18 8.82 -3.70
C LEU A 314 10.52 9.41 -4.17
N VAL A 315 11.36 9.87 -3.24
CA VAL A 315 12.71 10.37 -3.56
C VAL A 315 13.57 9.26 -4.16
N LEU A 316 13.63 8.10 -3.51
CA LEU A 316 14.39 6.94 -4.00
C LEU A 316 13.89 6.48 -5.36
N PHE A 317 12.56 6.40 -5.54
CA PHE A 317 11.95 5.99 -6.80
C PHE A 317 12.29 6.94 -7.96
N HIS A 318 12.43 8.24 -7.68
CA HIS A 318 12.83 9.22 -8.68
C HIS A 318 14.34 9.17 -8.98
N GLN A 319 15.17 8.99 -7.95
CA GLN A 319 16.63 8.96 -8.09
C GLN A 319 17.15 7.68 -8.75
N LEU A 320 16.54 6.54 -8.42
CA LEU A 320 16.90 5.24 -8.96
C LEU A 320 15.62 4.48 -9.37
N PRO A 321 15.04 4.79 -10.55
CA PRO A 321 13.85 4.13 -11.04
C PRO A 321 14.04 2.62 -11.25
N PRO A 322 12.96 1.82 -11.30
CA PRO A 322 13.04 0.36 -11.34
C PRO A 322 13.93 -0.24 -12.44
N GLU A 323 13.90 0.34 -13.64
CA GLU A 323 14.71 -0.10 -14.78
C GLU A 323 16.21 0.08 -14.53
N GLN A 324 16.59 1.17 -13.85
CA GLN A 324 17.97 1.45 -13.48
C GLN A 324 18.40 0.57 -12.30
N LEU A 325 17.55 0.38 -11.31
CA LEU A 325 17.81 -0.52 -10.17
C LEU A 325 18.07 -1.96 -10.64
N ARG A 326 17.28 -2.46 -11.59
CA ARG A 326 17.48 -3.81 -12.16
C ARG A 326 18.84 -3.91 -12.87
N LYS A 327 19.16 -2.94 -13.74
CA LYS A 327 20.46 -2.90 -14.43
C LYS A 327 21.64 -2.87 -13.46
N LEU A 328 21.55 -2.11 -12.37
CA LEU A 328 22.59 -2.06 -11.33
C LEU A 328 22.78 -3.44 -10.70
N SER A 329 21.68 -4.10 -10.30
CA SER A 329 21.73 -5.43 -9.70
C SER A 329 22.29 -6.50 -10.64
N ASP A 330 22.01 -6.42 -11.95
CA ASP A 330 22.52 -7.37 -12.94
C ASP A 330 24.04 -7.22 -13.14
N LEU A 331 24.56 -5.98 -13.08
CA LEU A 331 25.99 -5.69 -13.18
C LEU A 331 26.76 -6.23 -11.96
N ASP A 332 26.21 -6.04 -10.75
CA ASP A 332 26.83 -6.55 -9.52
C ASP A 332 26.86 -8.08 -9.50
N ALA A 333 25.77 -8.72 -9.95
CA ALA A 333 25.74 -10.18 -10.12
C ALA A 333 26.80 -10.64 -11.13
N GLY A 334 26.93 -9.96 -12.27
CA GLY A 334 27.93 -10.26 -13.30
C GLY A 334 29.39 -10.10 -12.83
N SER A 335 29.69 -9.10 -11.98
CA SER A 335 31.03 -8.86 -11.47
C SER A 335 31.49 -9.95 -10.47
N VAL A 336 30.55 -10.58 -9.76
CA VAL A 336 30.84 -11.71 -8.85
C VAL A 336 31.28 -12.97 -9.62
N TYR A 337 30.80 -13.16 -10.86
CA TYR A 337 31.16 -14.32 -11.70
C TYR A 337 32.48 -14.19 -12.45
N VAL A 338 33.03 -12.97 -12.61
CA VAL A 338 34.32 -12.74 -13.30
C VAL A 338 35.51 -12.88 -12.33
N THR A 339 35.26 -12.92 -11.02
CA THR A 339 36.31 -12.90 -9.99
C THR A 339 36.50 -14.25 -9.27
N ARG A 340 36.09 -15.37 -9.88
CA ARG A 340 36.31 -16.73 -9.34
C ARG A 340 37.33 -17.52 -10.15
#